data_AF-X1IAS1-F1
#
_entry.id   AF-X1IAS1-F1
#
_cell.length_a   1.000
_cell.length_b   1.000
_cell.length_c   1.000
_cell.angle_alpha   90.00
_cell.angle_beta   90.00
_cell.angle_gamma   90.00
#
_symmetry.space_group_name_H-M   'P 1'
#
loop_
_entity.id
_entity.type
_entity.pdbx_description
1 polymer ?
#
loop_
_entity_poly.entity_id
_entity_poly.type
_entity_poly.pdbx_seq_one_letter_code
_entity_poly.pdbx_strand_id
1 'polypeptide(L)'
;MYLYQLMKTVGSGNYFYCDTDSLIVNDKGLENLGSLINEINLGCLKIEESIPWVNIRGLKDYETENKSVIKGISKNAVKLDDGSFQQQQWPSLRGILRGSDSDSYTVKKVTKILTRKYTKG
;
A
#
# COMPACT_ATOMS: atom_id res chain seq x y z
N MET A 1 18.15 -10.30 -1.42
CA MET A 1 16.76 -9.82 -1.26
C MET A 1 15.97 -10.23 -2.50
N TYR A 2 14.90 -11.01 -2.35
CA TYR A 2 14.14 -11.61 -3.47
C TYR A 2 13.50 -10.57 -4.39
N LEU A 3 12.84 -9.55 -3.83
CA LEU A 3 12.22 -8.46 -4.60
C LEU A 3 13.22 -7.78 -5.57
N TYR A 4 14.46 -7.58 -5.14
CA TYR A 4 15.50 -7.01 -6.00
C TYR A 4 15.88 -7.92 -7.16
N GLN A 5 15.83 -9.25 -6.97
CA GLN A 5 16.03 -10.20 -8.08
C GLN A 5 14.90 -10.08 -9.09
N LEU A 6 13.64 -9.95 -8.63
CA LEU A 6 12.51 -9.71 -9.52
C LEU A 6 12.67 -8.41 -10.32
N MET A 7 13.12 -7.32 -9.68
CA MET A 7 13.40 -6.06 -10.39
C MET A 7 14.47 -6.22 -11.48
N LYS A 8 15.48 -7.06 -11.25
CA LYS A 8 16.48 -7.39 -12.28
C LYS A 8 15.86 -8.19 -13.44
N THR A 9 14.99 -9.16 -13.13
CA THR A 9 14.27 -9.95 -14.15
C THR A 9 13.34 -9.08 -14.99
N VAL A 10 12.58 -8.19 -14.35
CA VAL A 10 11.71 -7.21 -15.02
C VAL A 10 12.52 -6.35 -16.00
N GLY A 11 13.74 -5.99 -15.62
CA GLY A 11 14.64 -5.16 -16.41
C GLY A 11 14.44 -3.67 -16.10
N SER A 12 15.54 -2.91 -16.22
CA SER A 12 15.51 -1.46 -15.98
C SER A 12 14.52 -0.77 -16.93
N GLY A 13 13.70 0.13 -16.39
CA GLY A 13 12.69 0.88 -17.14
C GLY A 13 11.33 0.18 -17.29
N ASN A 14 11.20 -1.07 -16.85
CA ASN A 14 9.95 -1.83 -16.95
C ASN A 14 9.19 -1.96 -15.62
N TYR A 15 9.74 -1.41 -14.51
CA TYR A 15 9.06 -1.29 -13.23
C TYR A 15 8.85 0.19 -12.89
N PHE A 16 7.65 0.52 -12.39
CA PHE A 16 7.27 1.87 -12.00
C PHE A 16 7.30 2.07 -10.49
N TYR A 17 7.03 1.02 -9.71
CA TYR A 17 6.97 1.10 -8.26
C TYR A 17 7.29 -0.25 -7.62
N CYS A 18 7.84 -0.20 -6.40
CA CYS A 18 8.01 -1.36 -5.54
C CYS A 18 7.58 -1.04 -4.10
N ASP A 19 6.90 -1.99 -3.47
CA ASP A 19 6.64 -2.02 -2.03
C ASP A 19 6.99 -3.43 -1.56
N THR A 20 7.55 -3.58 -0.36
CA THR A 20 7.87 -4.82 0.38
C THR A 20 7.81 -6.17 -0.38
N ASP A 21 6.65 -6.55 -0.92
CA ASP A 21 6.30 -7.81 -1.57
C ASP A 21 5.62 -7.66 -2.96
N SER A 22 5.58 -6.48 -3.57
CA SER A 22 4.88 -6.20 -4.83
C SER A 22 5.65 -5.27 -5.78
N LEU A 23 5.39 -5.42 -7.08
CA LEU A 23 5.90 -4.59 -8.16
C LEU A 23 4.76 -4.10 -9.04
N ILE A 24 4.83 -2.84 -9.47
CA ILE A 24 4.02 -2.32 -10.57
C ILE A 24 4.92 -2.27 -11.80
N VAL A 25 4.53 -2.95 -12.86
CA VAL A 25 5.33 -3.12 -14.09
C VAL A 25 4.51 -2.80 -15.33
N ASN A 26 5.19 -2.57 -16.45
CA ASN A 26 4.54 -2.52 -17.77
C ASN A 26 4.40 -3.93 -18.36
N ASP A 27 3.79 -4.01 -19.55
CA ASP A 27 3.58 -5.28 -20.27
C ASP A 27 4.89 -6.04 -20.52
N LYS A 28 5.97 -5.33 -20.83
CA LYS A 28 7.28 -5.97 -21.06
C LYS A 28 7.85 -6.57 -19.78
N GLY A 29 7.71 -5.87 -18.67
CA GLY A 29 8.08 -6.36 -17.35
C GLY A 29 7.26 -7.58 -16.93
N LEU A 30 5.96 -7.58 -17.25
CA LEU A 30 5.08 -8.71 -17.01
C LEU A 30 5.49 -9.93 -17.83
N GLU A 31 5.78 -9.76 -19.12
CA GLU A 31 6.28 -10.83 -20.00
C GLU A 31 7.56 -11.45 -19.43
N ASN A 32 8.52 -10.62 -18.98
CA ASN A 32 9.77 -11.09 -18.38
C ASN A 32 9.56 -11.89 -17.08
N LEU A 33 8.47 -11.62 -16.35
CA LEU A 33 8.10 -12.35 -15.14
C LEU A 33 7.29 -13.63 -15.41
N GLY A 34 6.89 -13.90 -16.66
CA GLY A 34 5.90 -14.93 -16.99
C GLY A 34 6.19 -16.31 -16.42
N SER A 35 7.46 -16.74 -16.37
CA SER A 35 7.85 -18.04 -15.80
C SER A 35 7.72 -18.14 -14.28
N LEU A 36 7.56 -17.02 -13.59
CA LEU A 36 7.43 -16.92 -12.14
C LEU A 36 5.97 -16.71 -11.70
N ILE A 37 5.04 -16.51 -12.64
CA ILE A 37 3.63 -16.27 -12.36
C ILE A 37 2.90 -17.61 -12.19
N ASN A 38 2.37 -17.84 -11.00
CA ASN A 38 1.51 -18.97 -10.68
C ASN A 38 0.71 -18.65 -9.41
N GLU A 39 -0.61 -18.69 -9.48
CA GLU A 39 -1.48 -18.27 -8.38
C GLU A 39 -1.64 -19.33 -7.26
N ILE A 40 -1.23 -20.57 -7.52
CA ILE A 40 -1.47 -21.72 -6.64
C ILE A 40 -0.21 -22.04 -5.84
N ASN A 41 0.96 -21.94 -6.47
CA ASN A 41 2.22 -22.37 -5.87
C ASN A 41 2.78 -21.33 -4.90
N LEU A 42 3.20 -21.79 -3.73
CA LEU A 42 3.83 -20.94 -2.72
C LEU A 42 5.13 -20.32 -3.26
N GLY A 43 5.28 -19.01 -3.06
CA GLY A 43 6.46 -18.26 -3.50
C GLY A 43 6.43 -17.80 -4.96
N CYS A 44 5.38 -18.15 -5.72
CA CYS A 44 5.15 -17.61 -7.05
C CYS A 44 4.43 -16.25 -7.00
N LEU A 45 4.49 -15.54 -8.14
CA LEU A 45 3.81 -14.28 -8.33
C LEU A 45 2.37 -14.50 -8.78
N LYS A 46 1.49 -13.61 -8.37
CA LYS A 46 0.14 -13.49 -8.92
C LYS A 46 -0.08 -12.09 -9.47
N ILE A 47 -0.99 -11.96 -10.43
CA ILE A 47 -1.40 -10.66 -10.95
C ILE A 47 -2.50 -10.15 -10.03
N GLU A 48 -2.18 -9.15 -9.21
CA GLU A 48 -3.16 -8.52 -8.31
C GLU A 48 -4.16 -7.64 -9.06
N GLU A 49 -3.69 -6.92 -10.08
CA GLU A 49 -4.48 -5.92 -10.79
C GLU A 49 -3.81 -5.56 -12.13
N SER A 50 -4.62 -5.34 -13.17
CA SER A 50 -4.21 -4.74 -14.44
C SER A 50 -4.91 -3.40 -14.59
N ILE A 51 -4.14 -2.33 -14.80
CA ILE A 51 -4.63 -0.94 -14.82
C ILE A 51 -4.09 -0.20 -16.05
N PRO A 52 -4.89 0.69 -16.66
CA PRO A 52 -4.43 1.48 -17.80
C PRO A 52 -3.44 2.60 -17.41
N TRP A 53 -3.47 3.05 -16.14
CA TRP A 53 -2.60 4.11 -15.64
C TRP A 53 -2.37 3.99 -14.13
N VAL A 54 -1.27 4.57 -13.66
CA VAL A 54 -0.97 4.79 -12.25
C VAL A 54 -0.34 6.18 -12.06
N ASN A 55 -0.79 6.92 -11.06
CA ASN A 55 -0.18 8.19 -10.65
C ASN A 55 0.57 7.99 -9.33
N ILE A 56 1.90 7.99 -9.38
CA ILE A 56 2.78 7.75 -8.21
C ILE A 56 3.29 9.09 -7.69
N ARG A 57 2.91 9.44 -6.45
CA ARG A 57 3.31 10.69 -5.78
C ARG A 57 4.42 10.47 -4.75
N GLY A 58 4.64 9.22 -4.33
CA GLY A 58 5.71 8.86 -3.41
C GLY A 58 5.50 7.50 -2.74
N LEU A 59 6.21 7.27 -1.63
CA LEU A 59 6.16 6.00 -0.90
C LEU A 59 4.77 5.74 -0.30
N LYS A 60 4.12 4.69 -0.79
CA LYS A 60 2.73 4.33 -0.47
C LYS A 60 1.78 5.51 -0.66
N ASP A 61 2.05 6.35 -1.66
CA ASP A 61 1.17 7.43 -2.12
C ASP A 61 1.02 7.32 -3.64
N TYR A 62 0.03 6.56 -4.07
CA TYR A 62 -0.28 6.37 -5.49
C TYR A 62 -1.78 6.15 -5.70
N GLU A 63 -2.20 6.29 -6.95
CA GLU A 63 -3.59 6.16 -7.35
C GLU A 63 -3.67 5.44 -8.69
N THR A 64 -4.68 4.57 -8.79
CA THR A 64 -5.05 3.83 -9.99
C THR A 64 -6.51 4.13 -10.30
N GLU A 65 -7.03 3.56 -11.38
CA GLU A 65 -8.46 3.61 -11.71
C GLU A 65 -9.35 3.07 -10.57
N ASN A 66 -8.90 2.02 -9.87
CA ASN A 66 -9.73 1.31 -8.90
C ASN A 66 -9.48 1.71 -7.45
N LYS A 67 -8.31 2.29 -7.12
CA LYS A 67 -7.94 2.58 -5.73
C LYS A 67 -6.99 3.74 -5.56
N SER A 68 -7.07 4.36 -4.39
CA SER A 68 -6.11 5.34 -3.89
C SER A 68 -5.41 4.77 -2.66
N VAL A 69 -4.09 4.69 -2.71
CA VAL A 69 -3.25 4.20 -1.61
C VAL A 69 -2.47 5.39 -1.07
N ILE A 70 -2.74 5.76 0.19
CA ILE A 70 -2.07 6.86 0.86
C ILE A 70 -1.56 6.37 2.22
N LYS A 71 -0.26 6.58 2.48
CA LYS A 71 0.39 6.11 3.70
C LYS A 71 -0.33 6.62 4.95
N GLY A 72 -0.80 5.69 5.77
CA GLY A 72 -1.42 5.99 7.06
C GLY A 72 -2.88 6.44 6.96
N ILE A 73 -3.44 6.51 5.75
CA ILE A 73 -4.86 6.73 5.52
C ILE A 73 -5.52 5.39 5.21
N SER A 74 -6.59 5.06 5.93
CA SER A 74 -7.34 3.82 5.69
C SER A 74 -8.11 3.89 4.37
N LYS A 75 -8.30 2.73 3.70
CA LYS A 75 -9.18 2.61 2.53
C LYS A 75 -10.62 3.07 2.79
N ASN A 76 -11.07 2.97 4.04
CA ASN A 76 -12.42 3.38 4.46
C ASN A 76 -12.43 4.78 5.09
N ALA A 77 -11.35 5.56 4.96
CA ALA A 77 -11.31 6.91 5.47
C ALA A 77 -12.23 7.82 4.64
N VAL A 78 -12.93 8.72 5.30
CA VAL A 78 -13.76 9.74 4.65
C VAL A 78 -12.89 10.98 4.44
N LYS A 79 -12.75 11.43 3.19
CA LYS A 79 -12.10 12.70 2.89
C LYS A 79 -13.00 13.83 3.39
N LEU A 80 -12.47 14.67 4.28
CA LEU A 80 -13.18 15.85 4.80
C LEU A 80 -12.87 17.10 3.97
N ASP A 81 -11.60 17.26 3.59
CA ASP A 81 -11.09 18.39 2.82
C ASP A 81 -9.79 17.97 2.11
N ASP A 82 -9.21 18.84 1.30
CA ASP A 82 -7.91 18.62 0.68
C ASP A 82 -6.81 18.44 1.74
N GLY A 83 -6.30 17.21 1.80
CA GLY A 83 -5.30 16.82 2.79
C GLY A 83 -5.86 16.48 4.17
N SER A 84 -7.19 16.40 4.35
CA SER A 84 -7.82 16.03 5.61
C SER A 84 -8.72 14.81 5.48
N PHE A 85 -8.45 13.78 6.29
CA PHE A 85 -9.17 12.51 6.25
C PHE A 85 -9.62 12.09 7.65
N GLN A 86 -10.86 11.63 7.79
CA GLN A 86 -11.36 11.03 9.02
C GLN A 86 -11.37 9.51 8.90
N GLN A 87 -10.83 8.81 9.90
CA GLN A 87 -10.84 7.35 9.94
C GLN A 87 -11.06 6.80 11.34
N GLN A 88 -11.40 5.52 11.41
CA GLN A 88 -11.49 4.78 12.66
C GLN A 88 -10.08 4.47 13.20
N GLN A 89 -9.91 4.63 14.50
CA GLN A 89 -8.75 4.23 15.27
C GLN A 89 -9.17 3.11 16.22
N TRP A 90 -8.65 1.92 15.93
CA TRP A 90 -8.85 0.72 16.72
C TRP A 90 -7.85 0.70 17.89
N PRO A 91 -8.29 0.43 19.12
CA PRO A 91 -7.38 0.33 20.24
C PRO A 91 -6.50 -0.91 20.11
N SER A 92 -5.21 -0.78 20.45
CA SER A 92 -4.31 -1.92 20.55
C SER A 92 -4.53 -2.64 21.87
N LEU A 93 -4.21 -3.94 21.96
CA LEU A 93 -4.30 -4.70 23.21
C LEU A 93 -3.55 -4.02 24.35
N ARG A 94 -2.32 -3.54 24.07
CA ARG A 94 -1.52 -2.76 25.03
C ARG A 94 -2.19 -1.45 25.44
N GLY A 95 -2.92 -0.80 24.53
CA GLY A 95 -3.68 0.41 24.81
C GLY A 95 -4.86 0.16 25.74
N ILE A 96 -5.56 -0.96 25.56
CA ILE A 96 -6.68 -1.39 26.41
C ILE A 96 -6.18 -1.74 27.81
N LEU A 97 -5.13 -2.57 27.91
CA LEU A 97 -4.56 -3.02 29.19
C LEU A 97 -3.96 -1.89 30.05
N ARG A 98 -3.62 -0.74 29.45
CA ARG A 98 -3.15 0.46 30.15
C ARG A 98 -4.26 1.45 30.46
N GLY A 99 -5.44 1.28 29.86
CA GLY A 99 -6.59 2.12 30.11
C GLY A 99 -7.19 1.80 31.47
N SER A 100 -7.86 2.79 32.06
CA SER A 100 -8.63 2.64 33.29
C SER A 100 -9.88 1.78 33.13
N ASP A 101 -10.18 1.33 31.91
CA ASP A 101 -11.43 0.68 31.53
C ASP A 101 -11.08 -0.55 30.66
N SER A 102 -10.49 -1.57 31.29
CA SER A 102 -10.01 -2.80 30.63
C SER A 102 -11.16 -3.66 30.09
N ASP A 103 -12.39 -3.39 30.51
CA ASP A 103 -13.59 -4.15 30.14
C ASP A 103 -14.30 -3.59 28.89
N SER A 104 -13.84 -2.45 28.33
CA SER A 104 -14.48 -1.83 27.16
C SER A 104 -13.55 -1.75 25.93
N TYR A 105 -14.10 -2.09 24.75
CA TYR A 105 -13.42 -1.99 23.46
C TYR A 105 -14.03 -0.84 22.63
N THR A 106 -13.47 0.37 22.76
CA THR A 106 -14.01 1.57 22.09
C THR A 106 -13.24 1.94 20.84
N VAL A 107 -13.91 1.99 19.69
CA VAL A 107 -13.37 2.51 18.43
C VAL A 107 -13.56 4.03 18.36
N LYS A 108 -12.48 4.78 18.16
CA LYS A 108 -12.51 6.25 18.08
C LYS A 108 -12.45 6.72 16.63
N LYS A 109 -13.01 7.90 16.34
CA LYS A 109 -12.75 8.60 15.07
C LYS A 109 -11.56 9.54 15.26
N VAL A 110 -10.64 9.55 14.30
CA VAL A 110 -9.46 10.44 14.29
C VAL A 110 -9.35 11.14 12.95
N THR A 111 -8.99 12.42 12.97
CA THR A 111 -8.66 13.20 11.77
C THR A 111 -7.16 13.14 11.51
N LYS A 112 -6.79 12.83 10.26
CA LYS A 112 -5.42 12.77 9.76
C LYS A 112 -5.20 13.92 8.79
N ILE A 113 -4.14 14.68 9.04
CA ILE A 113 -3.66 15.71 8.13
C ILE A 113 -2.53 15.13 7.30
N LEU A 114 -2.76 15.03 5.99
CA LEU A 114 -1.81 14.54 5.01
C LEU A 114 -0.95 15.70 4.52
N THR A 115 0.30 15.72 4.95
CA THR A 115 1.33 16.53 4.32
C THR A 115 2.14 15.62 3.40
N ARG A 116 2.09 15.84 2.08
CA ARG A 116 2.87 15.07 1.10
C ARG A 116 4.37 15.40 1.13
N LYS A 117 4.90 15.74 2.30
CA LYS A 117 6.31 16.04 2.53
C LYS A 117 6.99 14.78 3.06
N TYR A 118 8.01 14.31 2.35
CA TYR A 118 8.83 13.20 2.82
C TYR A 118 9.87 13.72 3.82
N THR A 119 9.70 13.36 5.10
CA THR A 119 10.56 13.84 6.20
C THR A 119 11.40 12.74 6.86
N LYS A 120 11.39 11.53 6.30
CA LYS A 120 12.18 10.42 6.84
C LYS A 120 13.61 10.49 6.29
N GLY A 121 14.59 10.55 7.17
CA GLY A 121 16.02 10.53 6.92
C GLY A 121 16.75 10.23 8.22
#